data_AF-A0A8T0D9W7-F1
#
_entry.id   AF-A0A8T0D9W7-F1
#
_cell.length_a   1.000
_cell.length_b   1.000
_cell.length_c   1.000
_cell.angle_alpha   90.00
_cell.angle_beta   90.00
_cell.angle_gamma   90.00
#
_symmetry.space_group_name_H-M   'P 1'
#
loop_
_entity.id
_entity.type
_entity.pdbx_description
1 polymer ?
#
loop_
_entity_poly.entity_id
_entity_poly.type
_entity_poly.pdbx_seq_one_letter_code
_entity_poly.pdbx_strand_id
1 'polypeptide(L)'
;LHSYCCTALIWANETWVKFSFLLPCLELFSPAIYDSDVYASSIASGSKPSFAVDADFNEPKPTCFQTDSGQPDVEGLHWLLVDFGLLTRNIREIRLATEISDKQTTYLKDVESFIIGSLEISREEANRTDIANKNTLQWDSPSFQYCSKSTNSEESRPTITLRCTQPLDGRWMAIRSSHALNLCFVSIYVERAFDNCYQVLPQARSVDYTGVVFRYMRHVSQNECREACLKAPMCEAMHFQRDRFSGTCQMIHSFGKFVESQGNKSGGDKLLCKDKNCLIDVNRCHEGLLKSLRRISNASSNAQSDFGIYPQTEDWELIEDKRSTSKPVNLSTAYLLSVSFEGKLICSEWDCGLVYVYSVDSNGSETICTFVNTEQLTVLEKRILFCDMQSNPVDSRLIRLKWKPPQFEESFDQLSPSLKFAIVRGYARVSKERPNTRLPLTTWTTSSQTTASVSISDNQKSYPSAKPLSGEPEFGGHFEEQPIVLVPEFKDFGAFPNEEKINQDSP
;
A
#
# COMPACT_ATOMS: atom_id res chain seq x y z
N LEU A 1 20.99 -19.16 -7.61
CA LEU A 1 19.97 -19.27 -6.54
C LEU A 1 20.67 -19.50 -5.21
N HIS A 2 20.26 -18.76 -4.17
CA HIS A 2 20.81 -18.64 -2.81
C HIS A 2 21.88 -17.55 -2.64
N SER A 3 21.42 -16.35 -2.27
CA SER A 3 22.23 -15.33 -1.60
C SER A 3 22.51 -15.84 -0.17
N TYR A 4 23.77 -15.95 0.22
CA TYR A 4 24.20 -16.42 1.55
C TYR A 4 24.37 -15.22 2.48
N CYS A 5 23.63 -15.11 3.58
CA CYS A 5 23.71 -13.93 4.47
C CYS A 5 24.49 -14.14 5.77
N CYS A 6 24.74 -15.39 6.19
CA CYS A 6 25.42 -15.64 7.46
C CYS A 6 26.60 -16.56 7.25
N THR A 7 27.79 -15.95 7.14
CA THR A 7 29.05 -16.67 7.36
C THR A 7 29.50 -16.38 8.78
N ALA A 8 29.50 -17.41 9.65
CA ALA A 8 30.14 -17.32 10.95
C ALA A 8 31.54 -17.95 10.83
N LEU A 9 32.57 -17.19 11.21
CA LEU A 9 33.93 -17.69 11.36
C LEU A 9 34.16 -17.92 12.85
N ILE A 10 34.27 -19.18 13.23
CA ILE A 10 34.57 -19.56 14.61
C ILE A 10 36.02 -20.04 14.64
N TRP A 11 36.83 -19.45 15.52
CA TRP A 11 38.19 -19.90 15.77
C TRP A 11 38.16 -21.05 16.77
N ALA A 12 38.59 -22.24 16.35
CA ALA A 12 38.67 -23.42 17.21
C ALA A 12 39.88 -24.27 16.80
N ASN A 13 40.66 -24.76 17.77
CA ASN A 13 41.86 -25.59 17.57
C ASN A 13 42.80 -25.04 16.47
N GLU A 14 43.24 -23.78 16.63
CA GLU A 14 44.21 -23.10 15.75
C GLU A 14 43.79 -22.99 14.26
N THR A 15 42.52 -23.22 13.94
CA THR A 15 41.98 -23.10 12.58
C THR A 15 40.68 -22.31 12.56
N TRP A 16 40.48 -21.54 11.47
CA TRP A 16 39.23 -20.87 11.19
C TRP A 16 38.23 -21.87 10.60
N VAL A 17 37.16 -22.18 11.32
CA VAL A 17 36.06 -23.00 10.79
C VAL A 17 34.98 -22.06 10.27
N LYS A 18 34.75 -22.12 8.95
CA LYS A 18 33.70 -21.34 8.27
C LYS A 18 32.37 -22.12 8.32
N PHE A 19 31.45 -21.68 9.16
CA PHE A 19 30.07 -22.16 9.12
C PHE A 19 29.27 -21.30 8.14
N SER A 20 28.81 -21.93 7.07
CA SER A 20 27.85 -21.34 6.13
C SER A 20 26.49 -21.94 6.44
N PHE A 21 25.63 -21.19 7.12
CA PHE A 21 24.27 -21.66 7.37
C PHE A 21 23.44 -21.50 6.10
N LEU A 22 22.72 -22.56 5.71
CA LEU A 22 21.66 -22.52 4.69
C LEU A 22 20.40 -21.86 5.28
N LEU A 23 20.54 -20.64 5.77
CA LEU A 23 19.38 -19.78 5.98
C LEU A 23 19.28 -18.91 4.72
N PRO A 24 18.19 -19.03 3.93
CA PRO A 24 17.97 -18.07 2.86
C PRO A 24 18.04 -16.67 3.49
N CYS A 25 18.87 -15.78 2.92
CA CYS A 25 18.77 -14.36 3.21
C CYS A 25 17.29 -14.00 3.05
N LEU A 26 16.62 -13.68 4.14
CA LEU A 26 15.23 -13.32 4.07
C LEU A 26 15.19 -11.91 3.47
N GLU A 27 14.80 -11.83 2.19
CA GLU A 27 14.81 -10.58 1.43
C GLU A 27 13.61 -9.74 1.88
N LEU A 28 13.91 -8.74 2.69
CA LEU A 28 12.93 -7.77 3.17
C LEU A 28 12.79 -6.64 2.16
N PHE A 29 11.56 -6.18 1.97
CA PHE A 29 11.24 -5.01 1.15
C PHE A 29 10.48 -3.98 1.99
N SER A 30 10.85 -2.71 1.86
CA SER A 30 10.12 -1.63 2.52
C SER A 30 9.11 -1.04 1.54
N PRO A 31 7.79 -1.34 1.67
CA PRO A 31 6.79 -0.69 0.86
C PRO A 31 6.73 0.81 1.19
N ALA A 32 6.44 1.60 0.15
CA ALA A 32 6.14 3.00 0.30
C ALA A 32 4.95 3.24 1.25
N ILE A 33 5.24 3.80 2.42
CA ILE A 33 4.22 4.31 3.36
C ILE A 33 4.20 5.83 3.43
N TYR A 34 4.93 6.52 2.54
CA TYR A 34 4.73 7.95 2.34
C TYR A 34 3.28 8.23 1.91
N ASP A 35 2.75 9.34 2.40
CA ASP A 35 1.34 9.76 2.26
C ASP A 35 0.30 8.89 2.99
N SER A 36 0.74 8.05 3.94
CA SER A 36 -0.18 7.40 4.88
C SER A 36 -0.91 8.43 5.75
N ASP A 37 -2.18 8.15 6.08
CA ASP A 37 -2.90 8.91 7.10
C ASP A 37 -2.32 8.53 8.48
N VAL A 38 -1.94 9.54 9.28
CA VAL A 38 -1.27 9.32 10.57
C VAL A 38 -1.98 10.09 11.68
N TYR A 39 -2.17 9.42 12.81
CA TYR A 39 -2.86 9.91 14.00
C TYR A 39 -1.95 9.76 15.21
N ALA A 40 -2.15 10.58 16.24
CA ALA A 40 -1.29 10.55 17.42
C ALA A 40 -2.05 10.91 18.69
N SER A 41 -1.51 10.49 19.84
CA SER A 41 -2.04 10.82 21.16
C SER A 41 -2.06 12.33 21.44
N SER A 42 -1.02 13.02 20.98
CA SER A 42 -0.83 14.47 21.14
C SER A 42 0.22 14.96 20.14
N ILE A 43 0.26 16.27 19.89
CA ILE A 43 1.16 16.88 18.91
C ILE A 43 1.86 18.06 19.57
N ALA A 44 3.19 18.03 19.61
CA ALA A 44 4.00 19.17 20.07
C ALA A 44 3.95 20.33 19.06
N SER A 45 4.14 21.56 19.55
CA SER A 45 4.12 22.76 18.70
C SER A 45 5.17 22.68 17.58
N GLY A 46 4.77 22.97 16.34
CA GLY A 46 5.64 22.95 15.17
C GLY A 46 5.87 21.56 14.56
N SER A 47 5.27 20.51 15.11
CA SER A 47 5.33 19.13 14.61
C SER A 47 3.99 18.70 13.98
N LYS A 48 4.01 17.65 13.16
CA LYS A 48 2.82 16.98 12.61
C LYS A 48 3.04 15.46 12.59
N PRO A 49 2.02 14.63 12.85
CA PRO A 49 2.12 13.17 12.76
C PRO A 49 2.64 12.67 11.42
N SER A 50 2.28 13.35 10.33
CA SER A 50 2.74 13.01 8.97
C SER A 50 4.25 13.10 8.78
N PHE A 51 4.97 13.90 9.57
CA PHE A 51 6.44 14.01 9.51
C PHE A 51 7.16 12.71 9.91
N ALA A 52 6.46 11.75 10.51
CA ALA A 52 7.05 10.45 10.83
C ALA A 52 7.19 9.53 9.59
N VAL A 53 6.40 9.78 8.54
CA VAL A 53 6.28 8.89 7.37
C VAL A 53 6.44 9.64 6.05
N ASP A 54 6.78 10.93 6.08
CA ASP A 54 6.99 11.66 4.85
C ASP A 54 8.30 11.25 4.18
N ALA A 55 8.44 11.71 2.94
CA ALA A 55 9.55 11.28 2.11
C ALA A 55 10.76 12.24 2.18
N ASP A 56 10.60 13.39 2.86
CA ASP A 56 11.61 14.43 3.11
C ASP A 56 12.48 14.84 1.90
N PHE A 57 12.02 14.57 0.65
CA PHE A 57 12.87 14.62 -0.55
C PHE A 57 13.50 15.99 -0.84
N ASN A 58 12.93 17.06 -0.30
CA ASN A 58 13.31 18.44 -0.60
C ASN A 58 13.76 19.23 0.64
N GLU A 59 13.78 18.63 1.83
CA GLU A 59 14.11 19.33 3.05
C GLU A 59 15.61 19.21 3.39
N PRO A 60 16.28 20.30 3.81
CA PRO A 60 17.70 20.29 4.15
C PRO A 60 18.00 19.54 5.46
N LYS A 61 16.97 19.23 6.24
CA LYS A 61 16.99 18.43 7.46
C LYS A 61 15.74 17.56 7.50
N PRO A 62 15.81 16.36 8.10
CA PRO A 62 14.62 15.54 8.24
C PRO A 62 13.57 16.28 9.07
N THR A 63 12.31 16.18 8.68
CA THR A 63 11.22 16.62 9.53
C THR A 63 10.96 15.55 10.59
N CYS A 64 10.46 15.95 11.76
CA CYS A 64 10.26 15.03 12.87
C CYS A 64 8.92 15.26 13.53
N PHE A 65 8.19 14.17 13.72
CA PHE A 65 7.03 14.13 14.57
C PHE A 65 7.43 14.04 16.04
N GLN A 66 6.83 14.89 16.86
CA GLN A 66 6.96 14.86 18.31
C GLN A 66 5.59 14.92 19.00
N THR A 67 5.39 14.06 20.00
CA THR A 67 4.25 14.16 20.94
C THR A 67 4.53 15.20 22.04
N ASP A 68 3.51 15.89 22.54
CA ASP A 68 3.67 16.78 23.69
C ASP A 68 3.94 15.96 24.96
N SER A 69 5.12 16.15 25.56
CA SER A 69 5.56 15.47 26.78
C SER A 69 4.67 15.71 28.00
N GLY A 70 3.91 16.83 28.04
CA GLY A 70 2.96 17.13 29.11
C GLY A 70 1.59 16.50 28.90
N GLN A 71 1.35 15.89 27.74
CA GLN A 71 0.05 15.39 27.31
C GLN A 71 0.14 13.95 26.78
N PRO A 72 0.46 12.96 27.63
CA PRO A 72 0.19 11.56 27.29
C PRO A 72 -1.32 11.29 27.29
N ASP A 73 -1.75 10.13 26.79
CA ASP A 73 -3.13 9.66 26.87
C ASP A 73 -3.59 9.36 28.31
N VAL A 74 -4.79 8.77 28.48
CA VAL A 74 -5.34 8.40 29.79
C VAL A 74 -4.55 7.32 30.53
N GLU A 75 -3.81 6.50 29.80
CA GLU A 75 -2.95 5.44 30.35
C GLU A 75 -1.51 5.93 30.61
N GLY A 76 -1.21 7.19 30.30
CA GLY A 76 0.13 7.75 30.43
C GLY A 76 1.04 7.39 29.25
N LEU A 77 0.47 7.00 28.11
CA LEU A 77 1.20 6.59 26.92
C LEU A 77 1.21 7.68 25.85
N HIS A 78 2.31 7.73 25.11
CA HIS A 78 2.46 8.49 23.88
C HIS A 78 2.40 7.52 22.71
N TRP A 79 1.54 7.77 21.74
CA TRP A 79 1.35 6.85 20.62
C TRP A 79 1.23 7.53 19.26
N LEU A 80 1.60 6.77 18.23
CA LEU A 80 1.46 7.08 16.81
C LEU A 80 0.73 5.92 16.12
N LEU A 81 -0.30 6.21 15.35
CA LEU A 81 -1.08 5.26 14.56
C LEU A 81 -0.95 5.61 13.07
N VAL A 82 -0.52 4.66 12.26
CA VAL A 82 -0.33 4.82 10.82
C VAL A 82 -1.33 3.93 10.07
N ASP A 83 -2.12 4.52 9.18
CA ASP A 83 -2.99 3.80 8.22
C ASP A 83 -2.26 3.65 6.87
N PHE A 84 -1.96 2.42 6.47
CA PHE A 84 -1.30 2.15 5.19
C PHE A 84 -2.21 2.40 3.98
N GLY A 85 -3.54 2.47 4.20
CA GLY A 85 -4.56 2.58 3.17
C GLY A 85 -4.83 1.28 2.40
N LEU A 86 -4.07 0.22 2.73
CA LEU A 86 -4.33 -1.16 2.35
C LEU A 86 -3.95 -2.08 3.49
N LEU A 87 -4.65 -3.21 3.61
CA LEU A 87 -4.15 -4.37 4.33
C LEU A 87 -2.78 -4.72 3.73
N THR A 88 -1.73 -4.71 4.54
CA THR A 88 -0.36 -5.04 4.16
C THR A 88 0.01 -6.39 4.77
N ARG A 89 0.61 -7.27 3.97
CA ARG A 89 0.91 -8.66 4.35
C ARG A 89 2.36 -8.88 4.70
N ASN A 90 2.61 -9.89 5.53
CA ASN A 90 3.94 -10.39 5.89
C ASN A 90 4.86 -9.31 6.48
N ILE A 91 4.32 -8.37 7.25
CA ILE A 91 5.11 -7.34 7.94
C ILE A 91 6.00 -8.05 8.98
N ARG A 92 7.32 -7.88 8.85
CA ARG A 92 8.32 -8.59 9.65
C ARG A 92 9.14 -7.67 10.54
N GLU A 93 9.46 -6.49 10.06
CA GLU A 93 10.35 -5.55 10.75
C GLU A 93 9.82 -4.13 10.61
N ILE A 94 9.90 -3.38 11.71
CA ILE A 94 9.55 -1.95 11.78
C ILE A 94 10.83 -1.22 12.17
N ARG A 95 11.19 -0.18 11.41
CA ARG A 95 12.34 0.67 11.71
C ARG A 95 11.89 2.06 12.04
N LEU A 96 12.46 2.58 13.12
CA LEU A 96 12.21 3.91 13.65
C LEU A 96 13.54 4.68 13.68
N ALA A 97 13.52 5.96 13.34
CA ALA A 97 14.66 6.84 13.55
C ALA A 97 14.26 8.17 14.20
N THR A 98 15.18 8.72 14.98
CA THR A 98 15.11 10.05 15.57
C THR A 98 16.11 10.99 14.90
N GLU A 99 16.02 12.29 15.22
CA GLU A 99 16.98 13.26 14.72
C GLU A 99 18.36 12.97 15.30
N ILE A 100 19.36 12.86 14.43
CA ILE A 100 20.75 12.78 14.82
C ILE A 100 21.32 14.20 14.74
N SER A 101 21.48 14.86 15.89
CA SER A 101 22.10 16.18 15.99
C SER A 101 23.36 16.14 16.86
N ASP A 102 24.37 16.94 16.49
CA ASP A 102 25.64 17.05 17.23
C ASP A 102 25.50 17.65 18.63
N LYS A 103 24.34 18.23 18.97
CA LYS A 103 24.12 18.97 20.23
C LYS A 103 23.18 18.26 21.21
N GLN A 104 22.29 17.40 20.71
CA GLN A 104 21.41 16.59 21.53
C GLN A 104 20.82 15.45 20.68
N THR A 105 21.17 14.21 21.00
CA THR A 105 20.49 13.03 20.45
C THR A 105 19.34 12.68 21.38
N THR A 106 18.10 12.85 20.91
CA THR A 106 16.94 12.29 21.60
C THR A 106 16.83 10.81 21.26
N TYR A 107 16.81 9.97 22.29
CA TYR A 107 16.66 8.53 22.14
C TYR A 107 15.21 8.11 22.43
N LEU A 108 14.73 7.17 21.64
CA LEU A 108 13.48 6.47 21.89
C LEU A 108 13.69 5.45 23.03
N LYS A 109 12.74 5.37 23.95
CA LYS A 109 12.77 4.47 25.11
C LYS A 109 11.46 3.72 25.25
N ASP A 110 11.51 2.48 25.73
CA ASP A 110 10.33 1.67 26.03
C ASP A 110 9.32 1.66 24.88
N VAL A 111 9.80 1.56 23.64
CA VAL A 111 8.96 1.63 22.45
C VAL A 111 8.39 0.26 22.13
N GLU A 112 7.08 0.17 22.03
CA GLU A 112 6.37 -1.04 21.62
C GLU A 112 5.64 -0.82 20.29
N SER A 113 5.45 -1.89 19.54
CA SER A 113 4.80 -1.85 18.22
C SER A 113 3.75 -2.93 18.04
N PHE A 114 2.69 -2.58 17.33
CA PHE A 114 1.52 -3.40 17.08
C PHE A 114 1.11 -3.30 15.62
N ILE A 115 0.67 -4.42 15.05
CA ILE A 115 0.05 -4.49 13.72
C ILE A 115 -1.44 -4.77 13.92
N ILE A 116 -2.28 -4.01 13.24
CA ILE A 116 -3.72 -3.97 13.52
C ILE A 116 -4.50 -4.32 12.25
N GLY A 117 -5.40 -5.30 12.39
CA GLY A 117 -6.25 -5.78 11.30
C GLY A 117 -7.58 -5.04 11.17
N SER A 118 -8.12 -4.53 12.28
CA SER A 118 -9.38 -3.77 12.37
C SER A 118 -9.29 -2.81 13.56
N LEU A 119 -9.82 -1.59 13.42
CA LEU A 119 -9.83 -0.57 14.48
C LEU A 119 -11.23 -0.44 15.07
N GLU A 120 -11.30 -0.46 16.40
CA GLU A 120 -12.57 -0.32 17.13
C GLU A 120 -12.91 1.12 17.51
N ILE A 121 -11.92 2.01 17.53
CA ILE A 121 -12.13 3.45 17.76
C ILE A 121 -12.70 4.11 16.50
N SER A 122 -13.49 5.18 16.63
CA SER A 122 -13.99 5.88 15.43
C SER A 122 -12.92 6.76 14.78
N ARG A 123 -13.13 7.13 13.50
CA ARG A 123 -12.21 8.03 12.80
C ARG A 123 -12.17 9.43 13.42
N GLU A 124 -13.31 9.89 13.91
CA GLU A 124 -13.45 11.18 14.59
C GLU A 124 -12.71 11.18 15.92
N GLU A 125 -12.80 10.07 16.66
CA GLU A 125 -12.09 9.87 17.91
C GLU A 125 -10.57 9.87 17.66
N ALA A 126 -10.07 9.09 16.70
CA ALA A 126 -8.63 9.07 16.37
C ALA A 126 -8.07 10.44 15.95
N ASN A 127 -8.91 11.33 15.37
CA ASN A 127 -8.53 12.67 14.97
C ASN A 127 -8.51 13.70 16.12
N ARG A 128 -9.11 13.40 17.27
CA ARG A 128 -9.13 14.31 18.41
C ARG A 128 -7.76 14.29 19.10
N THR A 129 -7.13 15.46 19.14
CA THR A 129 -5.87 15.69 19.86
C THR A 129 -6.07 16.54 21.12
N ASP A 130 -7.32 16.80 21.51
CA ASP A 130 -7.66 17.72 22.60
C ASP A 130 -7.52 17.09 23.99
N ILE A 131 -7.01 17.89 24.93
CA ILE A 131 -6.66 17.50 26.31
C ILE A 131 -7.85 16.95 27.11
N ALA A 132 -9.08 17.38 26.80
CA ALA A 132 -10.27 17.07 27.59
C ALA A 132 -10.73 15.61 27.44
N ASN A 133 -10.45 14.98 26.29
CA ASN A 133 -10.80 13.58 25.99
C ASN A 133 -9.56 12.90 25.39
N LYS A 134 -8.61 12.59 26.26
CA LYS A 134 -7.38 11.85 25.92
C LYS A 134 -7.74 10.46 25.40
N ASN A 135 -7.65 10.25 24.10
CA ASN A 135 -7.98 8.95 23.51
C ASN A 135 -6.87 7.93 23.80
N THR A 136 -7.22 6.84 24.46
CA THR A 136 -6.37 5.64 24.50
C THR A 136 -6.80 4.69 23.39
N LEU A 137 -5.83 4.06 22.76
CA LEU A 137 -6.13 2.92 21.90
C LEU A 137 -6.46 1.72 22.78
N GLN A 138 -7.35 0.85 22.32
CA GLN A 138 -7.66 -0.38 23.05
C GLN A 138 -6.53 -1.40 22.87
N TRP A 139 -5.42 -1.22 23.59
CA TRP A 139 -4.20 -2.01 23.46
C TRP A 139 -4.40 -3.51 23.73
N ASP A 140 -5.41 -3.85 24.53
CA ASP A 140 -5.78 -5.23 24.89
C ASP A 140 -6.79 -5.86 23.90
N SER A 141 -7.23 -5.12 22.86
CA SER A 141 -8.12 -5.65 21.84
C SER A 141 -7.44 -6.80 21.08
N PRO A 142 -8.16 -7.89 20.76
CA PRO A 142 -7.61 -8.99 19.96
C PRO A 142 -7.18 -8.56 18.54
N SER A 143 -7.67 -7.41 18.07
CA SER A 143 -7.29 -6.84 16.78
C SER A 143 -5.87 -6.26 16.78
N PHE A 144 -5.29 -5.97 17.96
CA PHE A 144 -3.95 -5.45 18.14
C PHE A 144 -2.95 -6.60 18.30
N GLN A 145 -2.26 -6.95 17.22
CA GLN A 145 -1.25 -7.99 17.25
C GLN A 145 0.09 -7.38 17.66
N TYR A 146 0.55 -7.73 18.86
CA TYR A 146 1.86 -7.32 19.35
C TYR A 146 2.99 -7.84 18.44
N CYS A 147 3.82 -6.92 17.93
CA CYS A 147 4.98 -7.26 17.11
C CYS A 147 6.22 -7.44 17.98
N SER A 148 6.68 -6.35 18.60
CA SER A 148 7.93 -6.33 19.38
C SER A 148 8.07 -5.03 20.19
N LYS A 149 9.11 -5.01 21.04
CA LYS A 149 9.52 -3.84 21.82
C LYS A 149 11.01 -3.55 21.70
N SER A 150 11.41 -2.31 21.95
CA SER A 150 12.80 -1.90 22.00
C SER A 150 13.56 -2.68 23.07
N THR A 151 14.81 -3.00 22.76
CA THR A 151 15.75 -3.52 23.76
C THR A 151 16.59 -2.39 24.33
N ASN A 152 17.08 -2.53 25.58
CA ASN A 152 17.96 -1.55 26.21
C ASN A 152 19.17 -1.15 25.32
N SER A 153 19.61 -2.06 24.45
CA SER A 153 20.72 -1.79 23.51
C SER A 153 20.35 -0.84 22.36
N GLU A 154 19.09 -0.84 21.94
CA GLU A 154 18.56 0.01 20.87
C GLU A 154 18.10 1.37 21.40
N GLU A 155 17.68 1.45 22.66
CA GLU A 155 17.29 2.70 23.33
C GLU A 155 18.45 3.68 23.55
N SER A 156 19.67 3.26 23.27
CA SER A 156 20.86 4.11 23.23
C SER A 156 21.25 4.54 21.83
N ARG A 157 20.42 4.22 20.81
CA ARG A 157 20.69 4.49 19.40
C ARG A 157 19.62 5.41 18.83
N PRO A 158 19.97 6.25 17.84
CA PRO A 158 18.99 7.07 17.13
C PRO A 158 18.09 6.25 16.20
N THR A 159 18.37 4.96 16.02
CA THR A 159 17.59 4.06 15.17
C THR A 159 17.23 2.79 15.93
N ILE A 160 15.96 2.40 15.91
CA ILE A 160 15.43 1.18 16.54
C ILE A 160 14.90 0.24 15.46
N THR A 161 15.13 -1.06 15.61
CA THR A 161 14.65 -2.10 14.68
C THR A 161 13.80 -3.12 15.45
N LEU A 162 12.49 -2.94 15.40
CA LEU A 162 11.52 -3.82 16.05
C LEU A 162 11.21 -5.00 15.12
N ARG A 163 11.54 -6.21 15.54
CA ARG A 163 11.31 -7.44 14.75
C ARG A 163 10.16 -8.25 15.33
N CYS A 164 9.13 -8.47 14.51
CA CYS A 164 8.01 -9.30 14.89
C CYS A 164 8.46 -10.76 15.02
N THR A 165 7.91 -11.49 16.00
CA THR A 165 8.24 -12.91 16.21
C THR A 165 7.86 -13.77 15.01
N GLN A 166 6.71 -13.47 14.39
CA GLN A 166 6.21 -14.00 13.13
C GLN A 166 5.79 -12.86 12.20
N PRO A 167 5.76 -13.06 10.86
CA PRO A 167 5.19 -12.07 9.96
C PRO A 167 3.71 -11.81 10.30
N LEU A 168 3.30 -10.54 10.34
CA LEU A 168 1.95 -10.11 10.68
C LEU A 168 1.27 -9.42 9.50
N ASP A 169 -0.06 -9.49 9.46
CA ASP A 169 -0.90 -8.85 8.45
C ASP A 169 -1.76 -7.78 9.11
N GLY A 170 -1.75 -6.56 8.56
CA GLY A 170 -2.55 -5.46 9.09
C GLY A 170 -2.60 -4.27 8.15
N ARG A 171 -3.69 -3.49 8.24
CA ARG A 171 -3.82 -2.22 7.53
C ARG A 171 -3.24 -1.06 8.32
N TRP A 172 -3.25 -1.17 9.65
CA TRP A 172 -2.68 -0.15 10.52
C TRP A 172 -1.50 -0.69 11.31
N MET A 173 -0.68 0.24 11.77
CA MET A 173 0.38 -0.01 12.73
C MET A 173 0.30 1.05 13.83
N ALA A 174 0.42 0.61 15.08
CA ALA A 174 0.57 1.51 16.21
C ALA A 174 1.94 1.34 16.85
N ILE A 175 2.50 2.47 17.29
CA ILE A 175 3.71 2.56 18.10
C ILE A 175 3.33 3.27 19.38
N ARG A 176 3.81 2.80 20.54
CA ARG A 176 3.62 3.47 21.82
C ARG A 176 4.87 3.52 22.66
N SER A 177 4.93 4.46 23.59
CA SER A 177 5.95 4.57 24.62
C SER A 177 5.38 5.23 25.88
N SER A 178 5.99 4.93 27.03
CA SER A 178 5.79 5.66 28.29
C SER A 178 6.45 7.05 28.30
N HIS A 179 7.27 7.35 27.28
CA HIS A 179 7.98 8.61 27.10
C HIS A 179 7.52 9.29 25.81
N ALA A 180 7.73 10.62 25.73
CA ALA A 180 7.41 11.36 24.52
C ALA A 180 8.11 10.77 23.30
N LEU A 181 7.36 10.57 22.22
CA LEU A 181 7.89 10.11 20.94
C LEU A 181 8.53 11.28 20.20
N ASN A 182 9.70 11.06 19.63
CA ASN A 182 10.34 11.91 18.63
C ASN A 182 10.77 11.03 17.45
N LEU A 183 10.03 11.07 16.35
CA LEU A 183 10.15 10.17 15.20
C LEU A 183 10.33 10.98 13.92
N CYS A 184 11.48 10.84 13.28
CA CYS A 184 11.76 11.47 11.98
C CYS A 184 11.68 10.47 10.82
N PHE A 185 11.57 9.19 11.15
CA PHE A 185 11.41 8.16 10.14
C PHE A 185 10.74 6.94 10.74
N VAL A 186 9.73 6.45 10.03
CA VAL A 186 9.04 5.21 10.30
C VAL A 186 8.96 4.45 9.00
N SER A 187 9.34 3.18 9.02
CA SER A 187 9.18 2.28 7.88
C SER A 187 8.84 0.88 8.33
N ILE A 188 8.08 0.19 7.49
CA ILE A 188 7.82 -1.23 7.63
C ILE A 188 8.62 -2.00 6.59
N TYR A 189 8.91 -3.26 6.89
CA TYR A 189 9.58 -4.19 6.00
C TYR A 189 8.78 -5.49 5.97
N VAL A 190 8.42 -5.90 4.76
CA VAL A 190 7.63 -7.10 4.51
C VAL A 190 8.48 -8.20 3.89
N GLU A 191 8.13 -9.44 4.17
CA GLU A 191 8.66 -10.60 3.45
C GLU A 191 7.82 -10.88 2.20
N ARG A 192 8.45 -11.40 1.13
CA ARG A 192 7.72 -11.95 -0.04
C ARG A 192 6.75 -10.96 -0.70
N ALA A 193 7.11 -9.67 -0.74
CA ALA A 193 6.27 -8.55 -1.21
C ALA A 193 5.64 -8.74 -2.61
N PHE A 194 6.22 -9.61 -3.45
CA PHE A 194 5.92 -9.69 -4.87
C PHE A 194 5.80 -11.12 -5.42
N ASP A 195 5.84 -12.15 -4.57
CA ASP A 195 5.91 -13.55 -4.97
C ASP A 195 4.73 -13.99 -5.87
N ASN A 196 3.59 -13.31 -5.76
CA ASN A 196 2.39 -13.60 -6.55
C ASN A 196 2.36 -12.88 -7.90
N CYS A 197 3.14 -11.82 -8.09
CA CYS A 197 3.11 -11.01 -9.32
C CYS A 197 4.29 -11.27 -10.24
N TYR A 198 5.45 -11.67 -9.71
CA TYR A 198 6.66 -11.78 -10.51
C TYR A 198 7.12 -13.21 -10.66
N GLN A 199 7.41 -13.58 -11.91
CA GLN A 199 8.05 -14.85 -12.22
C GLN A 199 9.42 -14.59 -12.85
N VAL A 200 10.47 -15.04 -12.16
CA VAL A 200 11.83 -15.05 -12.71
C VAL A 200 11.90 -16.07 -13.84
N LEU A 201 12.30 -15.64 -15.03
CA LEU A 201 12.49 -16.55 -16.15
C LEU A 201 13.80 -17.33 -16.01
N PRO A 202 13.82 -18.62 -16.39
CA PRO A 202 15.04 -19.40 -16.37
C PRO A 202 16.06 -18.79 -17.34
N GLN A 203 17.32 -18.69 -16.92
CA GLN A 203 18.46 -18.36 -17.79
C GLN A 203 18.78 -19.54 -18.73
N ALA A 204 17.80 -19.96 -19.55
CA ALA A 204 18.01 -21.00 -20.55
C ALA A 204 18.71 -20.39 -21.76
N ARG A 205 19.85 -20.97 -22.18
CA ARG A 205 20.68 -20.49 -23.30
C ARG A 205 19.96 -20.45 -24.67
N SER A 206 18.74 -20.97 -24.77
CA SER A 206 18.01 -21.21 -26.03
C SER A 206 16.73 -20.39 -26.20
N VAL A 207 16.36 -19.52 -25.24
CA VAL A 207 15.17 -18.67 -25.37
C VAL A 207 15.60 -17.21 -25.28
N ASP A 208 15.56 -16.55 -26.43
CA ASP A 208 15.73 -15.11 -26.51
C ASP A 208 14.39 -14.42 -26.26
N TYR A 209 14.42 -13.29 -25.55
CA TYR A 209 13.24 -12.48 -25.29
C TYR A 209 13.37 -11.14 -26.02
N THR A 210 12.24 -10.51 -26.29
CA THR A 210 12.16 -9.17 -26.89
C THR A 210 11.26 -8.26 -26.08
N GLY A 211 11.53 -6.97 -26.16
CA GLY A 211 10.62 -5.94 -25.69
C GLY A 211 11.18 -4.55 -25.92
N VAL A 212 10.42 -3.54 -25.52
CA VAL A 212 10.85 -2.14 -25.62
C VAL A 212 11.07 -1.60 -24.21
N VAL A 213 12.28 -1.11 -23.95
CA VAL A 213 12.62 -0.45 -22.69
C VAL A 213 12.03 0.95 -22.72
N PHE A 214 11.15 1.26 -21.78
CA PHE A 214 10.54 2.59 -21.66
C PHE A 214 11.00 3.37 -20.43
N ARG A 215 11.58 2.68 -19.44
CA ARG A 215 12.13 3.32 -18.25
C ARG A 215 13.37 2.58 -17.78
N TYR A 216 14.32 3.35 -17.27
CA TYR A 216 15.59 2.86 -16.74
C TYR A 216 15.86 3.48 -15.37
N MET A 217 16.33 2.67 -14.43
CA MET A 217 16.64 3.06 -13.05
C MET A 217 18.01 2.51 -12.65
N ARG A 218 18.79 3.29 -11.88
CA ARG A 218 20.10 2.89 -11.34
C ARG A 218 20.06 2.91 -9.82
N HIS A 219 20.97 2.15 -9.20
CA HIS A 219 21.14 2.08 -7.75
C HIS A 219 19.88 1.64 -7.00
N VAL A 220 19.09 0.75 -7.61
CA VAL A 220 17.86 0.20 -7.02
C VAL A 220 18.03 -1.28 -6.72
N SER A 221 17.38 -1.74 -5.67
CA SER A 221 17.15 -3.16 -5.39
C SER A 221 16.19 -3.78 -6.40
N GLN A 222 16.16 -5.12 -6.45
CA GLN A 222 15.23 -5.85 -7.31
C GLN A 222 13.77 -5.54 -6.92
N ASN A 223 13.47 -5.47 -5.63
CA ASN A 223 12.12 -5.24 -5.13
C ASN A 223 11.63 -3.81 -5.35
N GLU A 224 12.49 -2.79 -5.25
CA GLU A 224 12.13 -1.42 -5.65
C GLU A 224 11.79 -1.34 -7.15
N CYS A 225 12.50 -2.09 -7.99
CA CYS A 225 12.12 -2.15 -9.40
C CYS A 225 10.79 -2.89 -9.62
N ARG A 226 10.53 -3.98 -8.89
CA ARG A 226 9.23 -4.67 -8.94
C ARG A 226 8.08 -3.77 -8.51
N GLU A 227 8.27 -2.95 -7.48
CA GLU A 227 7.27 -1.96 -7.07
C GLU A 227 7.03 -0.92 -8.18
N ALA A 228 8.10 -0.33 -8.73
CA ALA A 228 8.00 0.66 -9.80
C ALA A 228 7.32 0.09 -11.06
N CYS A 229 7.61 -1.16 -11.41
CA CYS A 229 6.99 -1.87 -12.52
C CYS A 229 5.54 -2.26 -12.24
N LEU A 230 5.18 -2.59 -11.00
CA LEU A 230 3.78 -2.84 -10.62
C LEU A 230 2.94 -1.55 -10.68
N LYS A 231 3.51 -0.41 -10.30
CA LYS A 231 2.85 0.92 -10.40
C LYS A 231 2.71 1.42 -11.85
N ALA A 232 3.54 0.94 -12.78
CA ALA A 232 3.52 1.38 -14.17
C ALA A 232 2.60 0.46 -15.01
N PRO A 233 1.40 0.92 -15.43
CA PRO A 233 0.39 0.05 -16.04
C PRO A 233 0.83 -0.65 -17.32
N MET A 234 1.86 -0.16 -18.01
CA MET A 234 2.40 -0.75 -19.24
C MET A 234 3.57 -1.72 -19.03
N CYS A 235 4.08 -1.85 -17.80
CA CYS A 235 5.25 -2.69 -17.53
C CYS A 235 4.88 -4.17 -17.52
N GLU A 236 5.34 -4.95 -18.49
CA GLU A 236 5.04 -6.38 -18.61
C GLU A 236 6.19 -7.26 -18.11
N ALA A 237 7.41 -6.72 -18.09
CA ALA A 237 8.58 -7.38 -17.56
C ALA A 237 9.62 -6.35 -17.09
N MET A 238 10.59 -6.82 -16.33
CA MET A 238 11.78 -6.04 -15.99
C MET A 238 13.04 -6.86 -16.24
N HIS A 239 14.08 -6.18 -16.70
CA HIS A 239 15.43 -6.70 -16.83
C HIS A 239 16.30 -6.05 -15.75
N PHE A 240 16.74 -6.86 -14.79
CA PHE A 240 17.48 -6.41 -13.61
C PHE A 240 18.90 -6.96 -13.64
N GLN A 241 19.88 -6.05 -13.63
CA GLN A 241 21.29 -6.39 -13.49
C GLN A 241 21.75 -6.03 -12.08
N ARG A 242 22.10 -7.04 -11.29
CA ARG A 242 22.60 -6.86 -9.92
C ARG A 242 24.04 -6.35 -9.91
N ASP A 243 24.30 -5.36 -9.08
CA ASP A 243 25.62 -4.85 -8.73
C ASP A 243 25.77 -4.70 -7.20
N ARG A 244 26.50 -5.64 -6.59
CA ARG A 244 26.72 -5.74 -5.13
C ARG A 244 25.41 -5.66 -4.32
N PHE A 245 25.11 -4.49 -3.77
CA PHE A 245 23.98 -4.17 -2.88
C PHE A 245 22.81 -3.48 -3.60
N SER A 246 22.99 -3.09 -4.85
CA SER A 246 21.98 -2.43 -5.68
C SER A 246 22.02 -3.02 -7.09
N GLY A 247 21.42 -2.36 -8.08
CA GLY A 247 21.46 -2.80 -9.45
C GLY A 247 20.92 -1.74 -10.40
N THR A 248 20.91 -2.11 -11.68
CA THR A 248 20.26 -1.33 -12.72
C THR A 248 19.03 -2.08 -13.19
N CYS A 249 17.92 -1.37 -13.34
CA CYS A 249 16.66 -1.94 -13.80
C CYS A 249 16.18 -1.28 -15.09
N GLN A 250 15.74 -2.11 -16.03
CA GLN A 250 15.09 -1.72 -17.27
C GLN A 250 13.66 -2.25 -17.24
N MET A 251 12.67 -1.36 -17.33
CA MET A 251 11.26 -1.71 -17.38
C MET A 251 10.82 -1.84 -18.84
N ILE A 252 10.12 -2.93 -19.14
CA ILE A 252 9.88 -3.40 -20.49
C ILE A 252 8.37 -3.48 -20.75
N HIS A 253 7.94 -2.96 -21.89
CA HIS A 253 6.61 -3.22 -22.45
C HIS A 253 6.71 -4.01 -23.76
N SER A 254 5.58 -4.52 -24.24
CA SER A 254 5.52 -5.37 -25.44
C SER A 254 6.47 -6.57 -25.33
N PHE A 255 6.48 -7.18 -24.15
CA PHE A 255 7.35 -8.30 -23.81
C PHE A 255 6.91 -9.57 -24.54
N GLY A 256 7.85 -10.28 -25.14
CA GLY A 256 7.56 -11.50 -25.89
C GLY A 256 8.77 -12.42 -26.02
N LYS A 257 8.52 -13.64 -26.51
CA LYS A 257 9.60 -14.54 -26.95
C LYS A 257 10.07 -14.09 -28.33
N PHE A 258 11.39 -14.01 -28.52
CA PHE A 258 11.98 -13.79 -29.83
C PHE A 258 11.71 -15.02 -30.71
N VAL A 259 11.16 -14.79 -31.91
CA VAL A 259 10.94 -15.83 -32.90
C VAL A 259 11.72 -15.45 -34.16
N GLU A 260 12.79 -16.19 -34.43
CA GLU A 260 13.77 -15.92 -35.51
C GLU A 260 13.13 -15.93 -36.92
N SER A 261 11.95 -16.53 -37.09
CA SER A 261 11.22 -16.62 -38.37
C SER A 261 10.48 -15.35 -38.79
N GLN A 262 10.40 -14.32 -37.94
CA GLN A 262 9.84 -13.00 -38.32
C GLN A 262 10.96 -12.00 -38.58
N GLY A 263 11.68 -12.18 -39.68
CA GLY A 263 12.59 -11.16 -40.21
C GLY A 263 11.87 -9.82 -40.36
N ASN A 264 12.34 -8.81 -39.62
CA ASN A 264 12.08 -7.37 -39.82
C ASN A 264 10.73 -6.75 -39.46
N LYS A 265 9.91 -7.25 -38.50
CA LYS A 265 8.70 -6.50 -38.07
C LYS A 265 8.31 -6.49 -36.59
N SER A 266 9.16 -6.88 -35.64
CA SER A 266 8.94 -6.56 -34.22
C SER A 266 9.92 -5.49 -33.77
N GLY A 267 9.46 -4.27 -33.54
CA GLY A 267 10.29 -3.11 -33.13
C GLY A 267 10.82 -3.18 -31.69
N GLY A 268 11.07 -4.37 -31.15
CA GLY A 268 11.61 -4.59 -29.80
C GLY A 268 13.04 -5.09 -29.84
N ASP A 269 13.87 -4.56 -28.94
CA ASP A 269 15.27 -4.96 -28.81
C ASP A 269 15.38 -6.35 -28.20
N LYS A 270 16.44 -7.08 -28.60
CA LYS A 270 16.76 -8.39 -28.04
C LYS A 270 17.23 -8.23 -26.59
N LEU A 271 16.50 -8.83 -25.66
CA LEU A 271 16.82 -8.84 -24.24
C LEU A 271 17.78 -10.01 -23.94
N LEU A 272 19.07 -9.71 -23.82
CA LEU A 272 20.11 -10.71 -23.59
C LEU A 272 20.53 -10.74 -22.12
N CYS A 273 20.30 -11.88 -21.48
CA CYS A 273 20.65 -12.10 -20.08
C CYS A 273 21.69 -13.22 -19.97
N LYS A 274 22.97 -12.89 -20.22
CA LYS A 274 24.07 -13.88 -20.30
C LYS A 274 24.81 -14.10 -18.98
N ASP A 275 24.68 -13.18 -18.04
CA ASP A 275 25.41 -13.18 -16.77
C ASP A 275 24.57 -13.76 -15.63
N LYS A 276 25.24 -14.40 -14.66
CA LYS A 276 24.58 -14.91 -13.44
C LYS A 276 23.98 -13.81 -12.56
N ASN A 277 24.37 -12.55 -12.79
CA ASN A 277 23.87 -11.38 -12.07
C ASN A 277 22.71 -10.67 -12.80
N CYS A 278 22.31 -11.19 -13.96
CA CYS A 278 21.19 -10.69 -14.74
C CYS A 278 19.93 -11.52 -14.46
N LEU A 279 18.77 -10.88 -14.32
CA LEU A 279 17.47 -11.51 -14.18
C LEU A 279 16.45 -10.85 -15.10
N ILE A 280 15.55 -11.66 -15.67
CA ILE A 280 14.35 -11.17 -16.35
C ILE A 280 13.15 -11.66 -15.53
N ASP A 281 12.42 -10.71 -14.96
CA ASP A 281 11.23 -11.00 -14.17
C ASP A 281 9.99 -10.56 -14.96
N VAL A 282 9.08 -11.51 -15.22
CA VAL A 282 7.79 -11.22 -15.89
C VAL A 282 6.79 -10.78 -14.84
N ASN A 283 6.12 -9.67 -15.11
CA ASN A 283 5.01 -9.19 -14.29
C ASN A 283 3.71 -9.87 -14.72
N ARG A 284 3.37 -10.97 -14.04
CA ARG A 284 2.14 -11.73 -14.21
C ARG A 284 0.89 -10.95 -13.82
N CYS A 285 1.01 -9.98 -12.93
CA CYS A 285 -0.10 -9.12 -12.57
C CYS A 285 -0.51 -8.15 -13.69
N HIS A 286 0.36 -7.97 -14.69
CA HIS A 286 0.12 -7.18 -15.90
C HIS A 286 -0.09 -8.04 -17.16
N GLU A 287 -0.48 -9.30 -16.98
CA GLU A 287 -0.84 -10.17 -18.11
C GLU A 287 -2.05 -9.64 -18.89
N GLY A 288 -2.08 -9.90 -20.20
CA GLY A 288 -3.11 -9.41 -21.12
C GLY A 288 -2.83 -8.04 -21.72
N LEU A 289 -3.69 -7.64 -22.67
CA LEU A 289 -3.61 -6.36 -23.37
C LEU A 289 -4.09 -5.23 -22.45
N LEU A 290 -3.25 -4.20 -22.32
CA LEU A 290 -3.60 -2.96 -21.60
C LEU A 290 -4.65 -2.16 -22.37
N LYS A 291 -5.68 -1.71 -21.65
CA LYS A 291 -6.70 -0.78 -22.13
C LYS A 291 -6.86 0.35 -21.14
N SER A 292 -6.86 1.59 -21.62
CA SER A 292 -7.18 2.76 -20.80
C SER A 292 -8.68 2.85 -20.57
N LEU A 293 -9.06 3.27 -19.36
CA LEU A 293 -10.44 3.56 -19.01
C LEU A 293 -10.70 5.07 -19.06
N ARG A 294 -11.84 5.46 -19.63
CA ARG A 294 -12.32 6.84 -19.66
C ARG A 294 -13.52 7.00 -18.74
N ARG A 295 -13.43 7.90 -17.78
CA ARG A 295 -14.58 8.25 -16.93
C ARG A 295 -15.74 8.75 -17.78
N ILE A 296 -16.94 8.21 -17.57
CA ILE A 296 -18.18 8.72 -18.17
C ILE A 296 -18.76 9.72 -17.17
N SER A 297 -18.53 11.00 -17.41
CA SER A 297 -18.96 12.10 -16.54
C SER A 297 -20.48 12.33 -16.47
N ASN A 298 -21.30 11.52 -17.15
CA ASN A 298 -22.74 11.75 -17.34
C ASN A 298 -23.68 10.73 -16.69
N ALA A 299 -23.21 9.90 -15.74
CA ALA A 299 -24.07 8.93 -15.02
C ALA A 299 -24.31 9.35 -13.55
N SER A 300 -24.86 10.55 -13.37
CA SER A 300 -25.63 11.09 -12.21
C SER A 300 -25.24 12.53 -11.85
N SER A 301 -25.47 13.47 -12.78
CA SER A 301 -25.64 14.89 -12.43
C SER A 301 -27.03 15.14 -11.82
N ASN A 302 -27.39 14.38 -10.78
CA ASN A 302 -28.51 14.68 -9.90
C ASN A 302 -27.99 14.67 -8.47
N ALA A 303 -27.99 15.88 -7.88
CA ALA A 303 -27.55 16.26 -6.55
C ALA A 303 -26.03 16.42 -6.36
N GLN A 304 -25.57 17.67 -6.48
CA GLN A 304 -24.68 18.24 -5.47
C GLN A 304 -25.23 17.92 -4.07
N SER A 305 -24.76 16.83 -3.47
CA SER A 305 -24.61 16.73 -2.03
C SER A 305 -23.21 16.22 -1.79
N ASP A 306 -22.41 17.00 -1.08
CA ASP A 306 -21.02 16.67 -0.77
C ASP A 306 -20.88 15.33 -0.03
N PHE A 307 -21.97 14.80 0.54
CA PHE A 307 -22.07 13.44 1.05
C PHE A 307 -23.55 12.99 0.95
N GLY A 308 -23.91 12.28 -0.13
CA GLY A 308 -25.26 11.78 -0.36
C GLY A 308 -25.45 10.31 0.05
N ILE A 309 -26.60 9.98 0.64
CA ILE A 309 -27.02 8.65 1.17
C ILE A 309 -27.37 7.64 0.05
N TYR A 310 -27.24 8.02 -1.23
CA TYR A 310 -27.60 7.17 -2.37
C TYR A 310 -26.40 6.34 -2.87
N PRO A 311 -26.63 5.12 -3.40
CA PRO A 311 -25.55 4.26 -3.88
C PRO A 311 -24.75 4.98 -4.97
N GLN A 312 -23.57 5.43 -4.60
CA GLN A 312 -22.62 6.05 -5.52
C GLN A 312 -22.27 5.02 -6.59
N THR A 313 -22.50 5.41 -7.84
CA THR A 313 -22.18 4.60 -9.00
C THR A 313 -21.23 5.42 -9.89
N GLU A 314 -20.16 4.79 -10.35
CA GLU A 314 -19.20 5.45 -11.24
C GLU A 314 -18.88 4.55 -12.43
N ASP A 315 -19.01 5.14 -13.62
CA ASP A 315 -18.95 4.44 -14.91
C ASP A 315 -17.67 4.82 -15.67
N TRP A 316 -16.94 3.80 -16.12
CA TRP A 316 -15.66 3.90 -16.80
C TRP A 316 -15.67 3.13 -18.12
N GLU A 317 -15.61 3.83 -19.24
CA GLU A 317 -15.63 3.24 -20.58
C GLU A 317 -14.26 2.66 -20.97
N LEU A 318 -14.27 1.47 -21.55
CA LEU A 318 -13.08 0.85 -22.12
C LEU A 318 -12.75 1.51 -23.47
N ILE A 319 -11.59 2.18 -23.57
CA ILE A 319 -11.17 2.79 -24.84
C ILE A 319 -10.66 1.71 -25.79
N GLU A 320 -11.34 1.52 -26.91
CA GLU A 320 -10.86 0.67 -28.00
C GLU A 320 -9.79 1.38 -28.84
N ASP A 321 -8.75 0.63 -29.25
CA ASP A 321 -7.69 1.17 -30.10
C ASP A 321 -8.24 1.41 -31.51
N LYS A 322 -8.29 2.67 -31.93
CA LYS A 322 -8.73 3.09 -33.28
C LYS A 322 -7.85 2.57 -34.45
N ARG A 323 -6.79 1.79 -34.19
CA ARG A 323 -5.76 1.42 -35.18
C ARG A 323 -5.98 0.09 -35.92
N SER A 324 -7.07 -0.65 -35.69
CA SER A 324 -7.36 -1.85 -36.48
C SER A 324 -8.34 -1.58 -37.63
N THR A 325 -7.89 -0.86 -38.66
CA THR A 325 -8.61 -0.74 -39.96
C THR A 325 -8.38 -1.95 -40.88
N SER A 326 -8.16 -3.15 -40.32
CA SER A 326 -8.23 -4.40 -41.06
C SER A 326 -9.54 -5.11 -40.70
N LYS A 327 -10.36 -5.35 -41.75
CA LYS A 327 -11.58 -6.19 -41.87
C LYS A 327 -12.11 -6.89 -40.61
N PRO A 328 -13.43 -7.02 -40.42
CA PRO A 328 -14.02 -7.72 -39.28
C PRO A 328 -13.69 -9.22 -39.39
N VAL A 329 -12.53 -9.61 -38.89
CA VAL A 329 -12.18 -10.99 -38.62
C VAL A 329 -12.86 -11.28 -37.28
N ASN A 330 -13.81 -12.23 -37.29
CA ASN A 330 -14.56 -12.78 -36.16
C ASN A 330 -14.22 -12.16 -34.80
N LEU A 331 -15.19 -11.46 -34.19
CA LEU A 331 -15.15 -10.98 -32.80
C LEU A 331 -14.68 -12.12 -31.88
N SER A 332 -13.37 -12.21 -31.64
CA SER A 332 -12.81 -13.14 -30.69
C SER A 332 -13.21 -12.63 -29.32
N THR A 333 -13.99 -13.40 -28.57
CA THR A 333 -14.38 -13.09 -27.19
C THR A 333 -13.17 -12.62 -26.40
N ALA A 334 -13.27 -11.44 -25.80
CA ALA A 334 -12.23 -10.86 -24.97
C ALA A 334 -12.63 -10.96 -23.50
N TYR A 335 -11.83 -11.66 -22.70
CA TYR A 335 -12.01 -11.79 -21.26
C TYR A 335 -11.40 -10.60 -20.53
N LEU A 336 -12.13 -10.03 -19.56
CA LEU A 336 -11.58 -9.07 -18.61
C LEU A 336 -10.81 -9.81 -17.51
N LEU A 337 -9.52 -9.50 -17.38
CA LEU A 337 -8.63 -10.15 -16.41
C LEU A 337 -8.56 -9.36 -15.09
N SER A 338 -8.35 -8.05 -15.19
CA SER A 338 -8.19 -7.18 -14.03
C SER A 338 -8.47 -5.73 -14.38
N VAL A 339 -8.74 -4.94 -13.33
CA VAL A 339 -8.82 -3.49 -13.39
C VAL A 339 -7.89 -2.88 -12.34
N SER A 340 -7.41 -1.68 -12.59
CA SER A 340 -6.58 -0.90 -11.67
C SER A 340 -6.96 0.57 -11.76
N PHE A 341 -6.90 1.27 -10.63
CA PHE A 341 -7.31 2.66 -10.53
C PHE A 341 -6.23 3.45 -9.80
N GLU A 342 -5.91 4.64 -10.31
CA GLU A 342 -5.04 5.62 -9.65
C GLU A 342 -5.93 6.54 -8.81
N GLY A 343 -5.74 6.58 -7.49
CA GLY A 343 -6.56 7.37 -6.57
C GLY A 343 -7.01 6.62 -5.30
N LYS A 344 -8.00 7.17 -4.60
CA LYS A 344 -8.49 6.65 -3.30
C LYS A 344 -10.01 6.69 -3.14
N LEU A 345 -10.50 5.85 -2.25
CA LEU A 345 -11.86 5.88 -1.70
C LEU A 345 -11.82 6.76 -0.44
N ILE A 346 -12.59 7.84 -0.44
CA ILE A 346 -12.69 8.73 0.72
C ILE A 346 -13.91 8.31 1.52
N CYS A 347 -13.65 7.82 2.72
CA CYS A 347 -14.64 7.30 3.63
C CYS A 347 -14.83 8.23 4.83
N SER A 348 -16.08 8.43 5.26
CA SER A 348 -16.35 9.12 6.54
C SER A 348 -15.91 8.30 7.75
N GLU A 349 -15.99 6.97 7.66
CA GLU A 349 -15.58 6.02 8.72
C GLU A 349 -14.38 5.16 8.29
N TRP A 350 -13.89 4.26 9.15
CA TRP A 350 -12.85 3.29 8.77
C TRP A 350 -13.33 2.26 7.74
N ASP A 351 -14.61 1.92 7.81
CA ASP A 351 -15.31 1.07 6.87
C ASP A 351 -16.61 1.74 6.40
N CYS A 352 -16.73 1.90 5.09
CA CYS A 352 -17.96 2.32 4.43
C CYS A 352 -18.64 1.17 3.68
N GLY A 353 -18.24 -0.08 3.89
CA GLY A 353 -18.82 -1.25 3.25
C GLY A 353 -18.07 -1.69 1.99
N LEU A 354 -18.83 -2.07 0.95
CA LEU A 354 -18.29 -2.77 -0.21
C LEU A 354 -18.47 -1.94 -1.48
N VAL A 355 -17.42 -1.87 -2.30
CA VAL A 355 -17.51 -1.37 -3.67
C VAL A 355 -17.42 -2.55 -4.62
N TYR A 356 -18.50 -2.84 -5.33
CA TYR A 356 -18.53 -3.88 -6.36
C TYR A 356 -18.06 -3.32 -7.69
N VAL A 357 -17.19 -4.09 -8.35
CA VAL A 357 -16.67 -3.80 -9.69
C VAL A 357 -17.42 -4.70 -10.67
N TYR A 358 -18.26 -4.10 -11.50
CA TYR A 358 -18.99 -4.78 -12.56
C TYR A 358 -18.31 -4.54 -13.91
N SER A 359 -18.28 -5.59 -14.72
CA SER A 359 -18.11 -5.49 -16.16
C SER A 359 -19.49 -5.41 -16.80
N VAL A 360 -19.69 -4.48 -17.73
CA VAL A 360 -20.91 -4.35 -18.50
C VAL A 360 -20.60 -4.57 -19.98
N ASP A 361 -21.29 -5.52 -20.60
CA ASP A 361 -21.12 -5.89 -22.02
C ASP A 361 -21.85 -4.91 -22.97
N SER A 362 -21.77 -5.15 -24.28
CA SER A 362 -22.47 -4.34 -25.30
C SER A 362 -24.00 -4.41 -25.23
N ASN A 363 -24.54 -5.45 -24.59
CA ASN A 363 -25.99 -5.64 -24.42
C ASN A 363 -26.50 -5.01 -23.12
N GLY A 364 -25.61 -4.45 -22.30
CA GLY A 364 -25.92 -3.88 -20.99
C GLY A 364 -25.98 -4.90 -19.85
N SER A 365 -25.56 -6.15 -20.08
CA SER A 365 -25.53 -7.18 -19.04
C SER A 365 -24.40 -6.92 -18.06
N GLU A 366 -24.69 -6.90 -16.77
CA GLU A 366 -23.70 -6.71 -15.72
C GLU A 366 -23.19 -8.06 -15.21
N THR A 367 -21.87 -8.23 -15.18
CA THR A 367 -21.19 -9.38 -14.57
C THR A 367 -20.25 -8.85 -13.48
N ILE A 368 -20.36 -9.38 -12.26
CA ILE A 368 -19.46 -9.01 -11.17
C ILE A 368 -18.05 -9.49 -11.54
N CYS A 369 -17.12 -8.57 -11.67
CA CYS A 369 -15.70 -8.87 -11.81
C CYS A 369 -15.10 -9.14 -10.43
N THR A 370 -15.21 -8.19 -9.50
CA THR A 370 -14.60 -8.29 -8.16
C THR A 370 -15.22 -7.28 -7.20
N PHE A 371 -14.72 -7.19 -5.98
CA PHE A 371 -15.16 -6.18 -5.01
C PHE A 371 -13.99 -5.65 -4.17
N VAL A 372 -14.18 -4.48 -3.59
CA VAL A 372 -13.28 -3.84 -2.63
C VAL A 372 -14.01 -3.76 -1.29
N ASN A 373 -13.40 -4.31 -0.24
CA ASN A 373 -13.80 -4.07 1.13
C ASN A 373 -13.06 -2.82 1.64
N THR A 374 -13.79 -1.76 1.99
CA THR A 374 -13.19 -0.49 2.40
C THR A 374 -12.50 -0.55 3.76
N GLU A 375 -12.84 -1.50 4.61
CA GLU A 375 -12.07 -1.82 5.82
C GLU A 375 -10.62 -2.21 5.48
N GLN A 376 -10.40 -2.85 4.33
CA GLN A 376 -9.12 -3.42 3.94
C GLN A 376 -8.39 -2.63 2.85
N LEU A 377 -9.07 -1.77 2.09
CA LEU A 377 -8.47 -1.03 0.99
C LEU A 377 -9.21 0.28 0.74
N THR A 378 -8.49 1.38 0.90
CA THR A 378 -8.95 2.73 0.57
C THR A 378 -8.05 3.38 -0.48
N VAL A 379 -6.77 3.04 -0.55
CA VAL A 379 -5.83 3.56 -1.55
C VAL A 379 -5.73 2.60 -2.73
N LEU A 380 -6.49 2.86 -3.79
CA LEU A 380 -6.68 1.95 -4.93
C LEU A 380 -5.41 1.78 -5.78
N GLU A 381 -4.58 2.82 -5.89
CA GLU A 381 -3.36 2.78 -6.70
C GLU A 381 -2.32 1.77 -6.21
N LYS A 382 -2.44 1.34 -4.94
CA LYS A 382 -1.55 0.34 -4.35
C LYS A 382 -2.00 -1.09 -4.69
N ARG A 383 -3.08 -1.30 -5.47
CA ARG A 383 -3.65 -2.63 -5.71
C ARG A 383 -4.30 -2.82 -7.09
N ILE A 384 -3.96 -3.94 -7.72
CA ILE A 384 -4.64 -4.45 -8.93
C ILE A 384 -5.82 -5.34 -8.49
N LEU A 385 -6.98 -5.12 -9.09
CA LEU A 385 -8.22 -5.82 -8.79
C LEU A 385 -8.47 -6.87 -9.88
N PHE A 386 -8.14 -8.13 -9.58
CA PHE A 386 -8.37 -9.25 -10.50
C PHE A 386 -9.86 -9.65 -10.50
N CYS A 387 -10.38 -9.97 -11.68
CA CYS A 387 -11.72 -10.51 -11.81
C CYS A 387 -11.78 -11.97 -11.36
N ASP A 388 -12.90 -12.36 -10.75
CA ASP A 388 -13.16 -13.73 -10.35
C ASP A 388 -13.24 -14.62 -11.59
N MET A 389 -12.39 -15.64 -11.64
CA MET A 389 -12.35 -16.62 -12.72
C MET A 389 -13.65 -17.43 -12.86
N GLN A 390 -14.52 -17.46 -11.84
CA GLN A 390 -15.83 -18.08 -11.98
C GLN A 390 -16.78 -17.21 -12.82
N SER A 391 -16.71 -15.90 -12.64
CA SER A 391 -17.55 -14.92 -13.34
C SER A 391 -17.19 -14.79 -14.82
N ASN A 392 -15.91 -14.97 -15.19
CA ASN A 392 -15.35 -14.79 -16.54
C ASN A 392 -16.03 -13.66 -17.33
N PRO A 393 -15.89 -12.39 -16.91
CA PRO A 393 -16.53 -11.30 -17.62
C PRO A 393 -15.94 -11.20 -19.03
N VAL A 394 -16.82 -11.12 -20.03
CA VAL A 394 -16.46 -11.14 -21.45
C VAL A 394 -16.99 -9.91 -22.16
N ASP A 395 -16.28 -9.51 -23.20
CA ASP A 395 -16.65 -8.46 -24.13
C ASP A 395 -17.07 -7.14 -23.45
N SER A 396 -16.37 -6.84 -22.35
CA SER A 396 -16.58 -5.66 -21.51
C SER A 396 -16.44 -4.37 -22.31
N ARG A 397 -17.46 -3.53 -22.24
CA ARG A 397 -17.48 -2.16 -22.80
C ARG A 397 -17.30 -1.10 -21.72
N LEU A 398 -17.81 -1.39 -20.53
CA LEU A 398 -17.84 -0.48 -19.40
C LEU A 398 -17.45 -1.22 -18.13
N ILE A 399 -16.69 -0.55 -17.27
CA ILE A 399 -16.46 -0.93 -15.88
C ILE A 399 -17.31 -0.03 -15.00
N ARG A 400 -18.15 -0.61 -14.16
CA ARG A 400 -19.05 0.11 -13.26
C ARG A 400 -18.72 -0.19 -11.82
N LEU A 401 -18.44 0.85 -11.04
CA LEU A 401 -18.27 0.77 -9.59
C LEU A 401 -19.62 1.03 -8.94
N LYS A 402 -20.08 0.12 -8.07
CA LYS A 402 -21.29 0.32 -7.26
C LYS A 402 -20.95 0.20 -5.78
N TRP A 403 -21.16 1.28 -5.04
CA TRP A 403 -21.01 1.26 -3.60
C TRP A 403 -22.26 0.67 -2.91
N LYS A 404 -22.02 -0.20 -1.94
CA LYS A 404 -23.02 -0.76 -1.04
C LYS A 404 -22.57 -0.46 0.41
N PRO A 405 -23.33 0.35 1.17
CA PRO A 405 -22.99 0.63 2.57
C PRO A 405 -23.06 -0.65 3.42
N PRO A 406 -22.45 -0.65 4.62
CA PRO A 406 -22.62 -1.74 5.59
C PRO A 406 -24.11 -1.87 5.92
N GLN A 407 -24.60 -3.10 6.08
CA GLN A 407 -25.98 -3.31 6.51
C GLN A 407 -26.06 -3.02 8.01
N PHE A 408 -26.54 -1.84 8.38
CA PHE A 408 -26.89 -1.55 9.78
C PHE A 408 -28.27 -2.14 10.06
N GLU A 409 -28.35 -3.04 11.04
CA GLU A 409 -29.62 -3.42 11.65
C GLU A 409 -30.24 -2.16 12.27
N GLU A 410 -31.36 -1.71 11.69
CA GLU A 410 -32.37 -0.79 12.23
C GLU A 410 -31.93 0.15 13.37
N SER A 411 -31.24 1.25 13.03
CA SER A 411 -31.43 2.52 13.75
C SER A 411 -31.26 3.68 12.77
N PHE A 412 -32.33 4.44 12.56
CA PHE A 412 -32.45 5.49 11.54
C PHE A 412 -31.80 6.82 11.94
N ASP A 413 -31.09 6.88 13.08
CA ASP A 413 -30.60 8.14 13.67
C ASP A 413 -29.07 8.28 13.72
N GLN A 414 -28.30 7.29 13.24
CA GLN A 414 -26.85 7.42 13.09
C GLN A 414 -26.50 7.72 11.62
N LEU A 415 -25.71 8.79 11.41
CA LEU A 415 -25.16 9.20 10.12
C LEU A 415 -24.68 7.96 9.34
N SER A 416 -25.41 7.59 8.28
CA SER A 416 -24.99 6.47 7.45
C SER A 416 -23.60 6.77 6.89
N PRO A 417 -22.67 5.80 6.89
CA PRO A 417 -21.33 6.03 6.38
C PRO A 417 -21.42 6.47 4.94
N SER A 418 -20.52 7.35 4.53
CA SER A 418 -20.51 7.95 3.21
C SER A 418 -19.19 7.67 2.51
N LEU A 419 -19.26 7.47 1.20
CA LEU A 419 -18.12 7.15 0.36
C LEU A 419 -18.08 8.06 -0.86
N LYS A 420 -16.90 8.59 -1.17
CA LYS A 420 -16.61 9.35 -2.38
C LYS A 420 -15.48 8.69 -3.16
N PHE A 421 -15.71 8.49 -4.46
CA PHE A 421 -14.68 8.05 -5.39
C PHE A 421 -13.76 9.22 -5.77
N ALA A 422 -12.52 9.21 -5.30
CA ALA A 422 -11.48 10.16 -5.69
C ALA A 422 -10.47 9.46 -6.62
N ILE A 423 -10.97 9.00 -7.78
CA ILE A 423 -10.21 8.26 -8.79
C ILE A 423 -9.80 9.21 -9.93
N VAL A 424 -8.52 9.19 -10.29
CA VAL A 424 -7.92 10.05 -11.30
C VAL A 424 -7.81 9.32 -12.64
N ARG A 425 -7.34 8.06 -12.64
CA ARG A 425 -7.17 7.24 -13.86
C ARG A 425 -7.60 5.81 -13.62
N GLY A 426 -7.93 5.12 -14.70
CA GLY A 426 -8.26 3.70 -14.67
C GLY A 426 -7.65 2.95 -15.85
N TYR A 427 -7.32 1.69 -15.62
CA TYR A 427 -6.79 0.77 -16.63
C TYR A 427 -7.42 -0.60 -16.45
N ALA A 428 -7.57 -1.32 -17.56
CA ALA A 428 -8.02 -2.70 -17.60
C ALA A 428 -7.04 -3.57 -18.37
N ARG A 429 -6.99 -4.85 -18.01
CA ARG A 429 -6.26 -5.89 -18.73
C ARG A 429 -7.25 -6.86 -19.33
N VAL A 430 -7.14 -7.10 -20.64
CA VAL A 430 -8.03 -8.01 -21.39
C VAL A 430 -7.25 -9.08 -22.14
N SER A 431 -7.81 -10.27 -22.27
CA SER A 431 -7.18 -11.39 -22.97
C SER A 431 -8.14 -12.04 -23.95
N LYS A 432 -7.61 -12.48 -25.10
CA LYS A 432 -8.37 -13.33 -26.04
C LYS A 432 -8.39 -14.79 -25.62
N GLU A 433 -7.42 -15.19 -24.80
CA GLU A 433 -7.37 -16.51 -24.21
C GLU A 433 -8.15 -16.49 -22.90
N ARG A 434 -8.98 -17.52 -22.69
CA ARG A 434 -9.64 -17.72 -21.42
C ARG A 434 -8.58 -17.80 -20.32
N PRO A 435 -8.72 -17.08 -19.21
CA PRO A 435 -7.76 -17.14 -18.11
C PRO A 435 -7.58 -18.60 -17.65
N ASN A 436 -6.40 -19.16 -17.93
CA ASN A 436 -5.99 -20.51 -17.51
C ASN A 436 -5.10 -20.47 -16.26
N THR A 437 -4.68 -19.28 -15.85
CA THR A 437 -3.75 -19.08 -14.74
C THR A 437 -4.51 -19.06 -13.43
N ARG A 438 -4.24 -20.06 -12.58
CA ARG A 438 -4.32 -19.92 -11.12
C ARG A 438 -3.26 -18.90 -10.67
N LEU A 439 -3.33 -17.65 -11.11
CA LEU A 439 -2.94 -16.61 -10.18
C LEU A 439 -4.03 -16.73 -9.12
N PRO A 440 -3.71 -17.11 -7.87
CA PRO A 440 -4.72 -16.98 -6.84
C PRO A 440 -5.27 -15.57 -7.01
N LEU A 441 -6.60 -15.41 -7.11
CA LEU A 441 -7.25 -14.23 -6.54
C LEU A 441 -6.41 -13.98 -5.30
N THR A 442 -5.56 -12.97 -5.30
CA THR A 442 -4.74 -12.73 -4.13
C THR A 442 -5.79 -12.59 -3.06
N THR A 443 -5.92 -13.61 -2.21
CA THR A 443 -7.01 -13.74 -1.27
C THR A 443 -6.64 -12.81 -0.13
N TRP A 444 -6.53 -11.52 -0.43
CA TRP A 444 -6.88 -10.40 0.41
C TRP A 444 -8.41 -10.26 0.46
N THR A 445 -9.12 -11.39 0.39
CA THR A 445 -10.52 -11.58 0.71
C THR A 445 -10.52 -12.61 1.84
N THR A 446 -10.82 -12.11 3.04
CA THR A 446 -11.34 -12.85 4.21
C THR A 446 -10.93 -14.32 4.29
N SER A 447 -9.85 -14.62 5.05
CA SER A 447 -9.97 -15.75 5.95
C SER A 447 -10.88 -15.28 7.08
N SER A 448 -12.11 -15.76 7.12
CA SER A 448 -12.84 -15.81 8.38
C SER A 448 -11.93 -16.52 9.38
N GLN A 449 -11.32 -15.77 10.30
CA GLN A 449 -10.80 -16.37 11.51
C GLN A 449 -12.02 -16.89 12.26
N THR A 450 -12.32 -18.18 12.10
CA THR A 450 -12.98 -18.91 13.17
C THR A 450 -12.03 -18.82 14.34
N THR A 451 -12.28 -17.88 15.25
CA THR A 451 -11.75 -17.90 16.61
C THR A 451 -12.06 -19.28 17.15
N ALA A 452 -11.04 -20.14 17.23
CA ALA A 452 -11.09 -21.28 18.10
C ALA A 452 -11.26 -20.70 19.51
N SER A 453 -12.48 -20.77 20.02
CA SER A 453 -12.79 -20.48 21.41
C SER A 453 -11.95 -21.41 22.28
N VAL A 454 -10.82 -20.91 22.78
CA VAL A 454 -10.11 -21.55 23.87
C VAL A 454 -10.98 -21.29 25.10
N SER A 455 -11.73 -22.29 25.51
CA SER A 455 -12.44 -22.31 26.78
C SER A 455 -11.42 -22.24 27.90
N ILE A 456 -11.17 -21.03 28.42
CA ILE A 456 -10.49 -20.86 29.69
C ILE A 456 -11.52 -21.24 30.75
N SER A 457 -11.27 -22.37 31.40
CA SER A 457 -12.05 -22.87 32.52
C SER A 457 -12.05 -21.86 33.66
N ASP A 458 -13.24 -21.38 34.01
CA ASP A 458 -13.53 -20.56 35.17
C ASP A 458 -12.94 -21.17 36.45
N ASN A 459 -12.15 -20.38 37.16
CA ASN A 459 -11.99 -20.56 38.59
C ASN A 459 -11.89 -19.20 39.29
N GLN A 460 -12.98 -18.92 40.01
CA GLN A 460 -13.08 -18.13 41.26
C GLN A 460 -13.50 -16.65 41.21
N LYS A 461 -14.73 -16.49 41.72
CA LYS A 461 -15.15 -15.64 42.85
C LYS A 461 -15.47 -14.17 42.57
N SER A 462 -16.78 -13.98 42.37
CA SER A 462 -17.62 -12.83 42.71
C SER A 462 -17.29 -12.13 44.03
N TYR A 463 -17.41 -10.78 44.06
CA TYR A 463 -18.24 -9.96 44.97
C TYR A 463 -18.10 -8.45 44.62
N PRO A 464 -18.99 -7.52 45.07
CA PRO A 464 -19.85 -6.77 44.16
C PRO A 464 -19.71 -5.22 44.19
N SER A 465 -20.19 -4.61 43.10
CA SER A 465 -21.00 -3.38 42.96
C SER A 465 -20.82 -2.20 43.95
N ALA A 466 -20.48 -1.02 43.41
CA ALA A 466 -20.92 0.28 43.94
C ALA A 466 -21.06 1.33 42.82
N LYS A 467 -22.29 1.79 42.60
CA LYS A 467 -22.68 3.11 42.02
C LYS A 467 -23.10 4.00 43.22
N PRO A 468 -23.46 5.29 43.05
CA PRO A 468 -23.13 6.30 42.03
C PRO A 468 -22.69 7.64 42.69
N LEU A 469 -22.45 8.73 41.96
CA LEU A 469 -23.11 10.02 42.24
C LEU A 469 -22.87 11.08 41.15
N SER A 470 -23.99 11.75 40.86
CA SER A 470 -24.27 12.85 39.95
C SER A 470 -23.56 14.16 40.28
N GLY A 471 -23.30 14.97 39.24
CA GLY A 471 -23.05 16.40 39.37
C GLY A 471 -22.84 17.07 38.02
N GLU A 472 -23.92 17.62 37.44
CA GLU A 472 -23.82 18.73 36.47
C GLU A 472 -23.24 19.97 37.16
N PRO A 473 -22.60 20.88 36.41
CA PRO A 473 -23.37 22.08 36.05
C PRO A 473 -23.09 22.64 34.64
N GLU A 474 -24.19 23.07 34.03
CA GLU A 474 -24.49 24.35 33.37
C GLU A 474 -23.46 25.08 32.49
N PHE A 475 -23.98 25.39 31.29
CA PHE A 475 -23.49 26.23 30.21
C PHE A 475 -23.16 27.68 30.60
N GLY A 476 -22.15 28.24 29.94
CA GLY A 476 -21.90 29.68 29.79
C GLY A 476 -21.06 29.91 28.53
N GLY A 477 -21.58 30.71 27.59
CA GLY A 477 -21.13 30.76 26.20
C GLY A 477 -20.00 31.74 25.88
N HIS A 478 -19.51 31.67 24.64
CA HIS A 478 -19.38 32.78 23.69
C HIS A 478 -18.76 32.26 22.39
N PHE A 479 -19.53 32.31 21.31
CA PHE A 479 -19.05 32.12 19.93
C PHE A 479 -18.46 33.43 19.45
N GLU A 480 -17.19 33.43 19.04
CA GLU A 480 -16.62 34.44 18.15
C GLU A 480 -16.25 33.77 16.82
N GLU A 481 -16.98 34.15 15.77
CA GLU A 481 -16.70 33.83 14.38
C GLU A 481 -15.53 34.69 13.87
N GLN A 482 -14.52 34.08 13.23
CA GLN A 482 -13.58 34.76 12.34
C GLN A 482 -13.09 33.83 11.21
N PRO A 483 -12.62 34.38 10.07
CA PRO A 483 -13.18 34.06 8.75
C PRO A 483 -12.40 33.02 7.94
N ILE A 484 -13.12 32.46 6.96
CA ILE A 484 -12.67 31.57 5.90
C ILE A 484 -11.61 32.29 5.03
N VAL A 485 -10.38 31.75 5.01
CA VAL A 485 -9.34 32.14 4.05
C VAL A 485 -9.39 31.17 2.87
N LEU A 486 -9.77 31.69 1.70
CA LEU A 486 -9.76 31.00 0.41
C LEU A 486 -8.32 30.71 -0.03
N VAL A 487 -8.01 29.43 -0.27
CA VAL A 487 -6.76 28.97 -0.90
C VAL A 487 -6.92 29.05 -2.43
N PRO A 488 -6.02 29.72 -3.19
CA PRO A 488 -6.09 29.73 -4.64
C PRO A 488 -5.65 28.40 -5.26
N GLU A 489 -6.33 28.04 -6.35
CA GLU A 489 -6.06 26.92 -7.25
C GLU A 489 -4.60 26.86 -7.74
N PHE A 490 -3.99 25.69 -7.64
CA PHE A 490 -2.71 25.39 -8.30
C PHE A 490 -2.93 25.14 -9.79
N LYS A 491 -2.34 26.01 -10.61
CA LYS A 491 -2.18 25.86 -12.06
C LYS A 491 -1.02 24.94 -12.41
N ASP A 492 -1.23 24.19 -13.49
CA ASP A 492 -0.26 23.39 -14.23
C ASP A 492 1.08 24.10 -14.49
N PHE A 493 2.18 23.36 -14.31
CA PHE A 493 3.45 23.54 -15.02
C PHE A 493 3.87 22.15 -15.52
N GLY A 494 4.19 21.92 -16.79
CA GLY A 494 4.83 22.80 -17.76
C GLY A 494 6.20 22.18 -18.11
N ALA A 495 6.36 21.80 -19.37
CA ALA A 495 7.45 21.01 -19.93
C ALA A 495 8.88 21.49 -19.59
N PHE A 496 9.80 20.53 -19.43
CA PHE A 496 11.24 20.79 -19.36
C PHE A 496 11.80 21.22 -20.73
N PRO A 497 12.68 22.23 -20.79
CA PRO A 497 13.34 22.65 -22.02
C PRO A 497 14.50 21.72 -22.41
N ASN A 498 14.70 21.57 -23.72
CA ASN A 498 15.82 20.86 -24.35
C ASN A 498 17.16 21.48 -23.94
N GLU A 499 18.09 20.65 -23.47
CA GLU A 499 19.50 21.04 -23.34
C GLU A 499 20.21 20.93 -24.70
N GLU A 500 20.64 22.08 -25.20
CA GLU A 500 21.59 22.23 -26.29
C GLU A 500 23.01 21.84 -25.86
N LYS A 501 23.71 21.28 -26.84
CA LYS A 501 25.13 20.96 -26.92
C LYS A 501 26.04 21.97 -26.22
N ILE A 502 26.93 21.47 -25.36
CA ILE A 502 28.20 22.12 -25.05
C ILE A 502 29.32 21.22 -25.58
N ASN A 503 30.06 21.78 -26.55
CA ASN A 503 31.22 21.18 -27.19
C ASN A 503 32.40 21.07 -26.22
N GLN A 504 33.14 19.98 -26.40
CA GLN A 504 34.53 19.81 -25.98
C GLN A 504 35.40 20.90 -26.64
N ASP A 505 36.27 21.53 -25.86
CA ASP A 505 37.68 21.66 -26.24
C ASP A 505 38.55 21.98 -25.01
N SER A 506 39.60 21.18 -24.90
CA SER A 506 40.77 21.14 -24.00
C SER A 506 41.57 22.46 -23.88
N PRO A 507 42.58 22.59 -22.98
CA PRO A 507 43.40 21.57 -22.28
C PRO A 507 43.17 21.40 -20.79
#